data_AF-A0A8D9EG00-F1
#
_entry.id   AF-A0A8D9EG00-F1
#
_cell.length_a   1.000
_cell.length_b   1.000
_cell.length_c   1.000
_cell.angle_alpha   90.00
_cell.angle_beta   90.00
_cell.angle_gamma   90.00
#
_symmetry.space_group_name_H-M   'P 1'
#
loop_
_entity.id
_entity.type
_entity.pdbx_description
1 polymer ?
#
loop_
_entity_poly.entity_id
_entity_poly.type
_entity_poly.pdbx_seq_one_letter_code
_entity_poly.pdbx_strand_id
1 'polypeptide(L)'
;MVREALQQEFEAFGITVSDEVLDKCVTICMCSNIPAEEFVETWMAYSLSNLNGADPTIEYINQFERKELKGYTSQNQTKKSSSKTATTPIIYNKSEANVSSRVESNSDSVLDVYATTPKGKTAQKRLADTSPIGHLDKKNASHCGSPSIYTPASFTPDIFSPNSNYSKRTNSGQIVASFGAKEIFLGKSQVSNVVAKSSVSIVPHGGAAQISAKTLFMYETLVDKAAVLDSTVSYLGELLLKKHGLPPAGNHCKGSQTEITAVGRIVCDTSDGKLNAASILLEGDEATCTGRSIPLKLPESGVAVFPGQVVAVQGSNPSRNQFIASKLYTDVTLPLPETKPRLDSNTGSLSIFVSAGPYTQSDTLSYKPLEDLIALTVQQEPDILILIGPLLDANHPLLLNGSLAETFEDFYMKLIDSIVQPLEKVKTQVIIVASYREATSPCRYPTPPPFCTTGLKRSKVTFIADPSTVDISGVVLGVTSVDVLMHLGREEFAVAPSMSDRLSRLASHLIQQQSYYPLMPPNIELPVDMECWELYAQLPVTPHIMILPSDLRYFVKNLSGCVVINPERLSKGMVGGSFAKIEVKPVDNNMIWSTSTHVNVQVVKI
;
A
#
# COMPACT_ATOMS: atom_id res chain seq x y z
N MET A 1 -26.15 -18.81 -11.99
CA MET A 1 -24.70 -18.94 -12.24
C MET A 1 -24.01 -17.59 -12.52
N VAL A 2 -24.06 -16.98 -13.72
CA VAL A 2 -23.33 -15.71 -13.98
C VAL A 2 -23.81 -14.55 -13.11
N ARG A 3 -25.12 -14.42 -12.89
CA ARG A 3 -25.70 -13.38 -12.01
C ARG A 3 -25.23 -13.48 -10.57
N GLU A 4 -25.29 -14.69 -10.00
CA GLU A 4 -24.83 -14.97 -8.62
C GLU A 4 -23.31 -14.77 -8.50
N ALA A 5 -22.54 -15.18 -9.51
CA ALA A 5 -21.10 -14.95 -9.54
C ALA A 5 -20.76 -13.45 -9.56
N LEU A 6 -21.41 -12.66 -10.43
CA LEU A 6 -21.22 -11.20 -10.45
C LEU A 6 -21.59 -10.56 -9.11
N GLN A 7 -22.70 -10.99 -8.51
CA GLN A 7 -23.11 -10.50 -7.21
C GLN A 7 -22.06 -10.80 -6.13
N GLN A 8 -21.56 -12.04 -6.08
CA GLN A 8 -20.52 -12.45 -5.15
C GLN A 8 -19.21 -11.67 -5.35
N GLU A 9 -18.81 -11.43 -6.60
CA GLU A 9 -17.61 -10.65 -6.91
C GLU A 9 -17.74 -9.18 -6.47
N PHE A 10 -18.88 -8.53 -6.76
CA PHE A 10 -19.13 -7.17 -6.27
C PHE A 10 -19.17 -7.11 -4.74
N GLU A 11 -19.85 -8.07 -4.10
CA GLU A 11 -19.92 -8.18 -2.64
C GLU A 11 -18.54 -8.44 -2.03
N ALA A 12 -17.65 -9.18 -2.70
CA ALA A 12 -16.28 -9.42 -2.26
C ALA A 12 -15.44 -8.12 -2.19
N PHE A 13 -15.78 -7.13 -3.01
CA PHE A 13 -15.23 -5.76 -2.95
C PHE A 13 -16.05 -4.81 -2.07
N GLY A 14 -17.06 -5.32 -1.35
CA GLY A 14 -17.94 -4.54 -0.48
C GLY A 14 -18.91 -3.62 -1.24
N ILE A 15 -19.21 -3.94 -2.50
CA ILE A 15 -20.14 -3.18 -3.33
C ILE A 15 -21.50 -3.88 -3.36
N THR A 16 -22.54 -3.20 -2.89
CA THR A 16 -23.93 -3.65 -3.06
C THR A 16 -24.50 -3.05 -4.33
N VAL A 17 -24.89 -3.91 -5.27
CA VAL A 17 -25.39 -3.52 -6.58
C VAL A 17 -26.91 -3.75 -6.64
N SER A 18 -27.66 -2.81 -7.22
CA SER A 18 -29.10 -3.00 -7.43
C SER A 18 -29.38 -4.05 -8.49
N ASP A 19 -30.54 -4.72 -8.42
CA ASP A 19 -30.93 -5.77 -9.38
C ASP A 19 -30.86 -5.28 -10.84
N GLU A 20 -31.29 -4.05 -11.11
CA GLU A 20 -31.27 -3.48 -12.47
C GLU A 20 -29.85 -3.30 -13.02
N VAL A 21 -28.92 -2.86 -12.17
CA VAL A 21 -27.50 -2.71 -12.56
C VAL A 21 -26.87 -4.08 -12.76
N LEU A 22 -27.18 -5.03 -11.86
CA LEU A 22 -26.66 -6.39 -11.93
C LEU A 22 -27.13 -7.11 -13.20
N ASP A 23 -28.41 -6.97 -13.58
CA ASP A 23 -28.97 -7.57 -14.79
C ASP A 23 -28.32 -7.00 -16.07
N LYS A 24 -27.97 -5.71 -16.06
CA LYS A 24 -27.19 -5.10 -17.14
C LYS A 24 -25.76 -5.65 -17.18
N CYS A 25 -25.09 -5.83 -16.04
CA CYS A 25 -23.77 -6.46 -15.98
C CYS A 25 -23.80 -7.91 -16.49
N VAL A 26 -24.83 -8.69 -16.13
CA VAL A 26 -25.06 -10.05 -16.65
C VAL A 26 -25.18 -10.02 -18.16
N THR A 27 -25.97 -9.09 -18.70
CA THR A 27 -26.14 -8.92 -20.14
C THR A 27 -24.81 -8.66 -20.83
N ILE A 28 -24.00 -7.75 -20.29
CA ILE A 28 -22.68 -7.43 -20.87
C ILE A 28 -21.73 -8.63 -20.80
N CYS A 29 -21.67 -9.32 -19.66
CA CYS A 29 -20.80 -10.50 -19.49
C CYS A 29 -21.17 -11.60 -20.47
N MET A 30 -22.47 -11.86 -20.67
CA MET A 30 -22.95 -12.86 -21.63
C MET A 30 -22.68 -12.45 -23.08
N CYS A 31 -22.91 -11.18 -23.44
CA CYS A 31 -22.66 -10.69 -24.81
C CYS A 31 -21.17 -10.62 -25.16
N SER A 32 -20.32 -10.35 -24.17
CA SER A 32 -18.88 -10.15 -24.36
C SER A 32 -18.04 -11.39 -24.00
N ASN A 33 -18.68 -12.44 -23.48
CA ASN A 33 -18.06 -13.66 -22.97
C ASN A 33 -16.92 -13.40 -21.96
N ILE A 34 -17.15 -12.45 -21.04
CA ILE A 34 -16.20 -12.08 -19.99
C ILE A 34 -16.61 -12.80 -18.69
N PRO A 35 -15.68 -13.49 -17.99
CA PRO A 35 -15.92 -14.04 -16.66
C PRO A 35 -16.34 -12.95 -15.67
N ALA A 36 -17.20 -13.31 -14.70
CA ALA A 36 -17.69 -12.37 -13.70
C ALA A 36 -16.56 -11.66 -12.92
N GLU A 37 -15.53 -12.42 -12.54
CA GLU A 37 -14.33 -11.91 -11.85
C GLU A 37 -13.59 -10.86 -12.70
N GLU A 38 -13.23 -11.20 -13.94
CA GLU A 38 -12.54 -10.29 -14.87
C GLU A 38 -13.38 -9.03 -15.14
N PHE A 39 -14.70 -9.17 -15.28
CA PHE A 39 -15.61 -8.04 -15.45
C PHE A 39 -15.56 -7.08 -14.26
N VAL A 40 -15.67 -7.62 -13.03
CA VAL A 40 -15.66 -6.81 -11.81
C VAL A 40 -14.28 -6.19 -11.59
N GLU A 41 -13.18 -6.91 -11.78
CA GLU A 41 -11.83 -6.34 -11.67
C GLU A 41 -11.60 -5.20 -12.66
N THR A 42 -12.02 -5.38 -13.92
CA THR A 42 -11.91 -4.34 -14.96
C THR A 42 -12.81 -3.15 -14.64
N TRP A 43 -14.01 -3.39 -14.12
CA TRP A 43 -14.88 -2.32 -13.62
C TRP A 43 -14.24 -1.56 -12.47
N MET A 44 -13.62 -2.25 -11.51
CA MET A 44 -12.93 -1.61 -10.37
C MET A 44 -11.79 -0.71 -10.86
N ALA A 45 -10.97 -1.21 -11.79
CA ALA A 45 -9.91 -0.42 -12.42
C ALA A 45 -10.47 0.79 -13.17
N TYR A 46 -11.49 0.60 -14.02
CA TYR A 46 -12.13 1.67 -14.76
C TYR A 46 -12.74 2.73 -13.85
N SER A 47 -13.45 2.30 -12.81
CA SER A 47 -14.08 3.19 -11.84
C SER A 47 -13.03 4.04 -11.12
N LEU A 48 -11.91 3.44 -10.70
CA LEU A 48 -10.81 4.18 -10.09
C LEU A 48 -10.19 5.20 -11.05
N SER A 49 -9.86 4.79 -12.28
CA SER A 49 -9.16 5.64 -13.24
C SER A 49 -10.04 6.73 -13.86
N ASN A 50 -11.33 6.48 -14.05
CA ASN A 50 -12.22 7.36 -14.83
C ASN A 50 -13.37 7.97 -14.01
N LEU A 51 -13.75 7.35 -12.90
CA LEU A 51 -14.92 7.72 -12.11
C LEU A 51 -14.58 7.99 -10.63
N ASN A 52 -13.29 8.12 -10.28
CA ASN A 52 -12.79 8.34 -8.92
C ASN A 52 -13.29 7.31 -7.89
N GLY A 53 -13.52 6.06 -8.33
CA GLY A 53 -13.99 4.97 -7.48
C GLY A 53 -15.49 5.01 -7.16
N ALA A 54 -16.32 5.57 -8.04
CA ALA A 54 -17.77 5.57 -7.88
C ALA A 54 -18.39 4.16 -7.94
N ASP A 55 -19.49 3.96 -7.20
CA ASP A 55 -20.29 2.73 -7.24
C ASP A 55 -20.96 2.55 -8.62
N PRO A 56 -21.19 1.30 -9.06
CA PRO A 56 -21.78 1.01 -10.35
C PRO A 56 -23.23 1.50 -10.44
N THR A 57 -23.50 2.33 -11.45
CA THR A 57 -24.85 2.76 -11.85
C THR A 57 -25.11 2.33 -13.29
N ILE A 58 -26.37 2.28 -13.72
CA ILE A 58 -26.71 1.96 -15.12
C ILE A 58 -25.96 2.89 -16.08
N GLU A 59 -25.87 4.17 -15.75
CA GLU A 59 -25.16 5.15 -16.57
C GLU A 59 -23.66 4.83 -16.66
N TYR A 60 -23.01 4.60 -15.51
CA TYR A 60 -21.58 4.33 -15.49
C TYR A 60 -21.21 2.99 -16.12
N ILE A 61 -22.03 1.95 -15.93
CA ILE A 61 -21.84 0.66 -16.60
C ILE A 61 -21.96 0.80 -18.12
N ASN A 62 -22.88 1.64 -18.62
CA ASN A 62 -22.95 1.94 -20.06
C ASN A 62 -21.76 2.76 -20.56
N GLN A 63 -21.13 3.59 -19.72
CA GLN A 63 -19.90 4.29 -20.09
C GLN A 63 -18.71 3.33 -20.12
N PHE A 64 -18.60 2.45 -19.12
CA PHE A 64 -17.60 1.39 -19.03
C PHE A 64 -17.66 0.45 -20.23
N GLU A 65 -18.84 -0.09 -20.54
CA GLU A 65 -19.07 -0.95 -21.73
C GLU A 65 -18.56 -0.29 -23.01
N ARG A 66 -18.82 1.02 -23.16
CA ARG A 66 -18.41 1.78 -24.33
C ARG A 66 -16.94 2.16 -24.37
N LYS A 67 -16.22 2.20 -23.26
CA LYS A 67 -14.81 2.64 -23.24
C LYS A 67 -13.84 1.46 -23.17
N GLU A 68 -14.12 0.49 -22.30
CA GLU A 68 -13.21 -0.62 -22.02
C GLU A 68 -13.58 -1.89 -22.80
N LEU A 69 -14.88 -2.15 -23.02
CA LEU A 69 -15.32 -3.46 -23.52
C LEU A 69 -15.56 -3.53 -25.04
N LYS A 70 -15.29 -2.44 -25.79
CA LYS A 70 -15.42 -2.41 -27.26
C LYS A 70 -14.55 -3.44 -28.00
N GLY A 71 -13.45 -3.88 -27.38
CA GLY A 71 -12.56 -4.91 -27.94
C GLY A 71 -13.15 -6.32 -27.89
N TYR A 72 -14.01 -6.62 -26.90
CA TYR A 72 -14.57 -7.96 -26.69
C TYR A 72 -15.69 -8.28 -27.69
N THR A 73 -16.47 -7.28 -28.10
CA THR A 73 -17.55 -7.45 -29.07
C THR A 73 -17.04 -7.68 -30.51
N SER A 74 -15.77 -7.34 -30.79
CA SER A 74 -15.20 -7.37 -32.15
C SER A 74 -14.37 -8.63 -32.46
N GLN A 75 -13.98 -9.43 -31.46
CA GLN A 75 -13.13 -10.62 -31.70
C GLN A 75 -13.89 -11.89 -32.12
N ASN A 76 -15.23 -11.85 -32.15
CA ASN A 76 -16.06 -13.02 -32.50
C ASN A 76 -16.52 -13.08 -33.97
N GLN A 77 -15.93 -12.29 -34.87
CA GLN A 77 -16.06 -12.51 -36.30
C GLN A 77 -14.66 -12.59 -36.95
N THR A 78 -14.33 -13.79 -37.45
CA THR A 78 -13.12 -14.21 -38.19
C THR A 78 -11.87 -14.60 -37.37
N LYS A 79 -11.86 -15.84 -36.84
CA LYS A 79 -10.60 -16.59 -36.66
C LYS A 79 -10.09 -17.04 -38.04
N LYS A 80 -9.12 -16.32 -38.60
CA LYS A 80 -8.12 -16.89 -39.51
C LYS A 80 -6.76 -16.84 -38.80
N SER A 81 -6.08 -17.99 -38.80
CA SER A 81 -4.73 -18.16 -38.27
C SER A 81 -3.76 -17.20 -38.95
N SER A 82 -3.15 -16.29 -38.20
CA SER A 82 -1.93 -15.61 -38.62
C SER A 82 -0.88 -15.76 -37.53
N SER A 83 0.07 -16.64 -37.80
CA SER A 83 1.37 -16.74 -37.14
C SER A 83 2.01 -15.36 -37.03
N LYS A 84 2.27 -14.88 -35.81
CA LYS A 84 3.19 -13.77 -35.58
C LYS A 84 4.47 -14.32 -34.98
N THR A 85 5.53 -14.08 -35.72
CA THR A 85 6.92 -14.40 -35.51
C THR A 85 7.38 -13.95 -34.12
N ALA A 86 7.97 -14.88 -33.37
CA ALA A 86 8.65 -14.59 -32.12
C ALA A 86 9.90 -13.75 -32.39
N THR A 87 10.00 -12.57 -31.80
CA THR A 87 11.26 -11.84 -31.71
C THR A 87 12.00 -12.38 -30.48
N THR A 88 12.97 -13.26 -30.70
CA THR A 88 13.88 -13.74 -29.66
C THR A 88 14.77 -12.59 -29.17
N PRO A 89 14.90 -12.34 -27.85
CA PRO A 89 15.95 -11.49 -27.33
C PRO A 89 17.31 -12.21 -27.45
N ILE A 90 18.35 -11.44 -27.80
CA ILE A 90 19.72 -11.93 -27.98
C ILE A 90 20.31 -12.26 -26.59
N ILE A 91 20.54 -13.55 -26.36
CA ILE A 91 21.27 -14.09 -25.20
C ILE A 91 22.75 -14.13 -25.59
N TYR A 92 23.61 -13.40 -24.87
CA TYR A 92 25.05 -13.65 -24.92
C TYR A 92 25.39 -14.82 -24.00
N ASN A 93 25.32 -16.03 -24.53
CA ASN A 93 25.90 -17.21 -23.89
C ASN A 93 27.16 -17.64 -24.64
N LYS A 94 28.24 -17.73 -23.87
CA LYS A 94 29.57 -18.20 -24.26
C LYS A 94 29.58 -19.73 -24.20
N SER A 95 29.89 -20.41 -25.31
CA SER A 95 30.52 -21.74 -25.30
C SER A 95 31.05 -22.17 -26.70
N GLU A 96 32.37 -22.27 -26.76
CA GLU A 96 33.24 -23.32 -27.34
C GLU A 96 32.85 -24.05 -28.65
N ALA A 97 33.71 -23.95 -29.69
CA ALA A 97 34.54 -25.07 -30.19
C ALA A 97 35.42 -24.71 -31.44
N ASN A 98 36.74 -24.89 -31.30
CA ASN A 98 37.69 -25.57 -32.21
C ASN A 98 37.99 -25.09 -33.67
N VAL A 99 39.16 -24.44 -33.84
CA VAL A 99 40.44 -24.97 -34.45
C VAL A 99 41.21 -23.94 -35.33
N SER A 100 42.43 -23.65 -34.84
CA SER A 100 43.71 -23.31 -35.52
C SER A 100 43.83 -22.05 -36.39
N SER A 101 44.52 -21.01 -35.86
CA SER A 101 45.94 -20.75 -36.19
C SER A 101 46.54 -19.56 -35.41
N ARG A 102 47.48 -19.86 -34.50
CA ARG A 102 48.78 -19.18 -34.22
C ARG A 102 48.88 -17.63 -34.20
N VAL A 103 49.07 -17.06 -32.99
CA VAL A 103 50.33 -16.47 -32.41
C VAL A 103 50.01 -15.30 -31.45
N GLU A 104 50.41 -15.48 -30.17
CA GLU A 104 50.95 -14.55 -29.13
C GLU A 104 50.38 -13.11 -28.98
N SER A 105 50.24 -12.48 -27.81
CA SER A 105 50.51 -12.75 -26.39
C SER A 105 49.97 -11.56 -25.57
N ASN A 106 49.97 -11.72 -24.24
CA ASN A 106 49.80 -10.72 -23.17
C ASN A 106 48.40 -10.44 -22.59
N SER A 107 48.27 -10.93 -21.35
CA SER A 107 47.34 -10.56 -20.30
C SER A 107 47.61 -9.14 -19.78
N ASP A 108 46.59 -8.45 -19.25
CA ASP A 108 46.52 -8.17 -17.81
C ASP A 108 45.28 -7.35 -17.40
N SER A 109 44.64 -7.89 -16.37
CA SER A 109 44.10 -7.27 -15.15
C SER A 109 43.42 -5.89 -15.21
N VAL A 110 42.10 -5.94 -15.01
CA VAL A 110 41.24 -4.87 -14.49
C VAL A 110 41.45 -4.76 -12.98
N LEU A 111 41.84 -3.59 -12.47
CA LEU A 111 41.58 -3.04 -11.12
C LEU A 111 42.56 -1.89 -10.88
N ASP A 112 42.10 -0.63 -10.99
CA ASP A 112 42.61 0.55 -10.25
C ASP A 112 42.11 1.86 -10.89
N VAL A 113 40.86 2.28 -10.62
CA VAL A 113 40.51 3.72 -10.69
C VAL A 113 39.35 4.04 -9.73
N TYR A 114 39.63 4.11 -8.43
CA TYR A 114 38.88 4.97 -7.50
C TYR A 114 39.90 5.74 -6.65
N ALA A 115 39.64 7.05 -6.46
CA ALA A 115 40.45 8.07 -5.74
C ALA A 115 41.68 8.56 -6.54
N THR A 116 42.03 9.85 -6.66
CA THR A 116 41.79 11.05 -5.83
C THR A 116 42.16 12.32 -6.65
N THR A 117 41.63 13.46 -6.20
CA THR A 117 41.75 14.84 -6.72
C THR A 117 43.19 15.38 -6.91
N PRO A 118 43.44 16.31 -7.86
CA PRO A 118 44.60 17.21 -7.77
C PRO A 118 44.25 18.71 -7.80
N LYS A 119 44.89 19.44 -6.89
CA LYS A 119 45.04 20.92 -6.90
C LYS A 119 46.11 21.34 -7.93
N GLY A 120 45.75 22.29 -8.80
CA GLY A 120 46.53 23.46 -9.22
C GLY A 120 47.76 23.27 -10.15
N LYS A 121 47.65 23.77 -11.40
CA LYS A 121 48.31 25.01 -11.89
C LYS A 121 48.04 25.24 -13.41
N THR A 122 47.32 26.33 -13.69
CA THR A 122 47.40 27.27 -14.84
C THR A 122 47.90 26.81 -16.22
N ALA A 123 47.03 26.87 -17.26
CA ALA A 123 47.03 27.93 -18.28
C ALA A 123 45.90 27.78 -19.32
N GLN A 124 45.26 28.92 -19.59
CA GLN A 124 44.22 29.31 -20.57
C GLN A 124 44.06 28.49 -21.86
N LYS A 125 42.81 28.14 -22.25
CA LYS A 125 41.99 28.88 -23.25
C LYS A 125 40.59 28.24 -23.39
N ARG A 126 39.57 29.11 -23.50
CA ARG A 126 38.12 28.86 -23.66
C ARG A 126 37.76 27.71 -24.61
N LEU A 127 36.78 26.89 -24.22
CA LEU A 127 35.85 26.21 -25.14
C LEU A 127 34.59 25.78 -24.40
N ALA A 128 33.44 26.07 -25.03
CA ALA A 128 32.09 25.77 -24.58
C ALA A 128 31.73 24.30 -24.86
N ASP A 129 30.76 23.83 -24.09
CA ASP A 129 30.08 22.54 -24.20
C ASP A 129 29.66 22.18 -25.63
N THR A 130 29.86 20.91 -25.98
CA THR A 130 28.80 20.04 -26.53
C THR A 130 29.30 18.59 -26.47
N SER A 131 28.60 17.74 -25.72
CA SER A 131 28.54 16.30 -26.02
C SER A 131 27.13 15.95 -26.51
N PRO A 132 26.99 14.95 -27.38
CA PRO A 132 25.85 14.84 -28.29
C PRO A 132 24.75 13.92 -27.75
N ILE A 133 23.51 14.37 -27.89
CA ILE A 133 22.32 13.52 -27.80
C ILE A 133 21.88 13.14 -29.22
N GLY A 134 21.68 11.84 -29.44
CA GLY A 134 20.51 11.36 -30.17
C GLY A 134 20.75 10.64 -31.49
N HIS A 135 20.27 9.40 -31.56
CA HIS A 135 19.66 8.88 -32.78
C HIS A 135 18.33 8.21 -32.40
N LEU A 136 17.23 8.96 -32.57
CA LEU A 136 15.87 8.43 -32.62
C LEU A 136 15.08 9.21 -33.67
N ASP A 137 14.22 8.46 -34.35
CA ASP A 137 13.76 8.70 -35.71
C ASP A 137 12.80 9.89 -35.91
N LYS A 138 12.98 10.50 -37.08
CA LYS A 138 12.14 11.53 -37.68
C LYS A 138 10.76 10.97 -38.04
N LYS A 139 9.69 11.58 -37.53
CA LYS A 139 8.49 11.95 -38.29
C LYS A 139 7.72 13.02 -37.53
N ASN A 140 7.24 14.02 -38.26
CA ASN A 140 6.50 15.22 -37.85
C ASN A 140 7.35 16.43 -37.41
N ALA A 141 8.09 16.99 -38.36
CA ALA A 141 8.49 18.39 -38.32
C ALA A 141 7.48 19.23 -39.10
N SER A 142 6.62 19.97 -38.40
CA SER A 142 6.08 21.25 -38.87
C SER A 142 5.31 21.93 -37.73
N HIS A 143 6.01 22.74 -36.94
CA HIS A 143 5.60 24.07 -36.45
C HIS A 143 6.76 24.60 -35.60
N CYS A 144 7.59 25.43 -36.21
CA CYS A 144 8.65 26.18 -35.54
C CYS A 144 7.97 27.31 -34.73
N GLY A 145 7.89 27.13 -33.41
CA GLY A 145 7.52 28.18 -32.47
C GLY A 145 8.79 28.75 -31.82
N SER A 146 8.97 30.06 -31.95
CA SER A 146 9.99 30.91 -31.32
C SER A 146 10.08 30.74 -29.78
N PRO A 147 11.19 31.17 -29.13
CA PRO A 147 11.39 30.97 -27.70
C PRO A 147 10.28 31.67 -26.91
N SER A 148 9.68 30.95 -25.96
CA SER A 148 8.67 31.51 -25.07
C SER A 148 9.29 32.69 -24.31
N ILE A 149 8.84 33.90 -24.64
CA ILE A 149 9.14 35.11 -23.89
C ILE A 149 8.34 34.99 -22.60
N TYR A 150 9.03 34.72 -21.49
CA TYR A 150 8.50 34.83 -20.14
C TYR A 150 7.97 36.25 -19.95
N THR A 151 6.67 36.41 -20.13
CA THR A 151 5.94 37.64 -19.78
C THR A 151 5.22 37.41 -18.45
N PRO A 152 5.15 38.39 -17.54
CA PRO A 152 4.56 38.24 -16.21
C PRO A 152 3.07 37.86 -16.17
N ALA A 153 2.42 37.71 -17.32
CA ALA A 153 1.02 37.34 -17.44
C ALA A 153 0.74 35.85 -17.15
N SER A 154 1.76 34.98 -17.14
CA SER A 154 1.63 33.56 -16.77
C SER A 154 1.61 33.30 -15.25
N PHE A 155 1.52 34.35 -14.43
CA PHE A 155 1.38 34.28 -12.96
C PHE A 155 0.01 34.77 -12.46
N THR A 156 -1.00 34.87 -13.34
CA THR A 156 -2.37 35.03 -12.85
C THR A 156 -2.82 33.70 -12.25
N PRO A 157 -3.25 33.64 -10.98
CA PRO A 157 -3.88 32.43 -10.47
C PRO A 157 -5.08 32.17 -11.37
N ASP A 158 -5.21 30.96 -11.90
CA ASP A 158 -6.42 30.56 -12.61
C ASP A 158 -7.60 30.68 -11.63
N ILE A 159 -8.34 31.80 -11.72
CA ILE A 159 -9.65 32.01 -11.08
C ILE A 159 -10.71 31.17 -11.83
N PHE A 160 -10.33 30.06 -12.47
CA PHE A 160 -11.23 29.08 -13.05
C PHE A 160 -11.75 28.19 -11.94
N SER A 161 -12.86 28.59 -11.28
CA SER A 161 -13.56 27.88 -10.20
C SER A 161 -13.08 26.44 -9.91
N PRO A 162 -11.92 26.24 -9.23
CA PRO A 162 -11.26 24.93 -9.12
C PRO A 162 -11.95 23.99 -8.12
N ASN A 163 -13.11 24.39 -7.63
CA ASN A 163 -13.77 23.83 -6.46
C ASN A 163 -15.21 23.39 -6.75
N SER A 164 -15.61 23.34 -8.02
CA SER A 164 -17.04 23.20 -8.34
C SER A 164 -17.61 21.84 -7.93
N ASN A 165 -16.85 20.75 -8.00
CA ASN A 165 -17.37 19.42 -7.64
C ASN A 165 -17.31 19.17 -6.13
N TYR A 166 -16.16 19.43 -5.49
CA TYR A 166 -16.02 19.28 -4.03
C TYR A 166 -17.00 20.17 -3.25
N SER A 167 -17.12 21.46 -3.62
CA SER A 167 -17.96 22.40 -2.86
C SER A 167 -19.46 22.16 -3.06
N LYS A 168 -19.87 21.48 -4.14
CA LYS A 168 -21.27 21.11 -4.41
C LYS A 168 -21.67 19.77 -3.81
N ARG A 169 -20.76 19.07 -3.12
CA ARG A 169 -21.06 17.77 -2.52
C ARG A 169 -22.19 17.89 -1.50
N THR A 170 -23.09 16.91 -1.48
CA THR A 170 -24.24 16.85 -0.57
C THR A 170 -24.09 15.77 0.49
N ASN A 171 -23.03 14.97 0.40
CA ASN A 171 -22.76 13.81 1.24
C ASN A 171 -21.80 14.08 2.39
N SER A 172 -21.36 15.34 2.62
CA SER A 172 -20.52 15.68 3.77
C SER A 172 -21.20 15.26 5.07
N GLY A 173 -20.46 14.61 5.96
CA GLY A 173 -20.95 14.07 7.22
C GLY A 173 -21.70 12.73 7.11
N GLN A 174 -21.89 12.19 5.89
CA GLN A 174 -22.52 10.88 5.71
C GLN A 174 -21.62 9.77 6.29
N ILE A 175 -22.17 8.96 7.19
CA ILE A 175 -21.51 7.74 7.68
C ILE A 175 -21.66 6.66 6.61
N VAL A 176 -20.53 6.13 6.14
CA VAL A 176 -20.47 5.17 5.04
C VAL A 176 -20.04 3.77 5.48
N ALA A 177 -19.37 3.65 6.62
CA ALA A 177 -19.15 2.39 7.32
C ALA A 177 -19.14 2.60 8.82
N SER A 178 -19.50 1.57 9.58
CA SER A 178 -19.51 1.60 11.04
C SER A 178 -19.16 0.25 11.64
N PHE A 179 -18.51 0.28 12.81
CA PHE A 179 -18.23 -0.89 13.64
C PHE A 179 -18.52 -0.55 15.11
N GLY A 180 -19.09 -1.50 15.85
CA GLY A 180 -19.51 -1.26 17.23
C GLY A 180 -20.77 -0.40 17.32
N ALA A 181 -20.83 0.49 18.32
CA ALA A 181 -21.96 1.37 18.55
C ALA A 181 -22.14 2.40 17.42
N LYS A 182 -23.40 2.63 17.00
CA LYS A 182 -23.74 3.61 15.97
C LYS A 182 -23.57 5.05 16.42
N GLU A 183 -23.73 5.32 17.71
CA GLU A 183 -23.52 6.65 18.29
C GLU A 183 -22.20 6.62 19.06
N ILE A 184 -21.26 7.48 18.64
CA ILE A 184 -19.93 7.63 19.23
C ILE A 184 -19.71 9.08 19.65
N PHE A 185 -18.81 9.31 20.61
CA PHE A 185 -18.51 10.63 21.18
C PHE A 185 -19.68 11.30 21.93
N LEU A 186 -20.69 10.51 22.33
CA LEU A 186 -21.75 10.95 23.22
C LEU A 186 -21.16 11.40 24.56
N GLY A 187 -21.64 12.54 25.09
CA GLY A 187 -21.27 13.00 26.44
C GLY A 187 -20.09 13.98 26.53
N LYS A 188 -19.33 14.24 25.46
CA LYS A 188 -18.29 15.28 25.48
C LYS A 188 -18.81 16.69 25.82
N SER A 189 -20.06 16.98 25.46
CA SER A 189 -20.69 18.28 25.76
C SER A 189 -21.27 18.38 27.19
N GLN A 190 -21.28 17.31 27.99
CA GLN A 190 -21.97 17.29 29.30
C GLN A 190 -21.10 16.95 30.51
N VAL A 191 -19.81 16.62 30.36
CA VAL A 191 -18.91 16.46 31.50
C VAL A 191 -18.23 17.79 31.81
N SER A 192 -18.99 18.71 32.42
CA SER A 192 -18.50 19.92 33.07
C SER A 192 -17.86 19.65 34.45
N ASN A 193 -17.43 18.41 34.72
CA ASN A 193 -16.78 18.07 35.97
C ASN A 193 -15.27 18.14 35.83
N VAL A 194 -14.69 18.97 36.70
CA VAL A 194 -13.32 19.46 36.81
C VAL A 194 -12.35 18.34 37.21
N VAL A 195 -12.30 17.25 36.44
CA VAL A 195 -11.19 16.29 36.51
C VAL A 195 -10.31 16.58 35.31
N ALA A 196 -9.11 17.08 35.58
CA ALA A 196 -8.12 17.35 34.56
C ALA A 196 -7.86 16.05 33.78
N LYS A 197 -8.44 15.94 32.57
CA LYS A 197 -8.19 14.83 31.66
C LYS A 197 -6.67 14.74 31.49
N SER A 198 -6.07 13.68 32.01
CA SER A 198 -4.63 13.41 31.93
C SER A 198 -4.18 13.56 30.48
N SER A 199 -3.02 14.17 30.23
CA SER A 199 -2.49 14.30 28.87
C SER A 199 -2.35 12.91 28.23
N VAL A 200 -2.90 12.74 27.03
CA VAL A 200 -2.75 11.50 26.26
C VAL A 200 -1.27 11.26 25.98
N SER A 201 -0.81 10.04 26.28
CA SER A 201 0.58 9.62 26.09
C SER A 201 0.71 8.89 24.76
N ILE A 202 1.56 9.39 23.87
CA ILE A 202 1.88 8.77 22.58
C ILE A 202 3.35 8.37 22.61
N VAL A 203 3.62 7.07 22.51
CA VAL A 203 4.99 6.54 22.49
C VAL A 203 5.13 5.39 21.49
N PRO A 204 6.33 5.11 20.95
CA PRO A 204 6.57 3.87 20.22
C PRO A 204 6.22 2.65 21.07
N HIS A 205 5.49 1.69 20.50
CA HIS A 205 5.14 0.47 21.22
C HIS A 205 6.39 -0.32 21.63
N GLY A 206 6.42 -0.83 22.87
CA GLY A 206 7.57 -1.59 23.39
C GLY A 206 8.88 -0.80 23.49
N GLY A 207 8.86 0.53 23.33
CA GLY A 207 10.08 1.33 23.24
C GLY A 207 10.87 1.07 21.95
N ALA A 208 10.22 0.53 20.90
CA ALA A 208 10.86 0.22 19.64
C ALA A 208 11.54 1.46 19.03
N ALA A 209 12.76 1.27 18.56
CA ALA A 209 13.49 2.31 17.84
C ALA A 209 12.74 2.66 16.56
N GLN A 210 12.50 3.96 16.34
CA GLN A 210 11.99 4.46 15.07
C GLN A 210 13.16 4.64 14.10
N ILE A 211 12.90 4.44 12.81
CA ILE A 211 13.87 4.77 11.77
C ILE A 211 14.28 6.24 11.87
N SER A 212 15.59 6.48 11.80
CA SER A 212 16.14 7.83 11.92
C SER A 212 16.11 8.54 10.57
N ALA A 213 15.84 9.85 10.57
CA ALA A 213 16.02 10.69 9.40
C ALA A 213 17.47 10.73 8.90
N LYS A 214 18.44 10.29 9.72
CA LYS A 214 19.87 10.18 9.35
C LYS A 214 20.24 8.80 8.81
N THR A 215 19.32 7.84 8.79
CA THR A 215 19.59 6.51 8.23
C THR A 215 19.91 6.66 6.75
N LEU A 216 21.08 6.14 6.34
CA LEU A 216 21.53 6.17 4.95
C LEU A 216 20.60 5.32 4.07
N PHE A 217 20.55 5.64 2.79
CA PHE A 217 19.74 4.97 1.78
C PHE A 217 20.33 5.22 0.38
N MET A 218 19.65 4.74 -0.67
CA MET A 218 20.08 4.79 -2.09
C MET A 218 21.22 3.84 -2.46
N TYR A 219 21.56 2.90 -1.59
CA TYR A 219 22.53 1.86 -1.88
C TYR A 219 22.12 0.58 -1.16
N GLU A 220 22.03 -0.52 -1.89
CA GLU A 220 21.78 -1.86 -1.37
C GLU A 220 22.53 -2.86 -2.25
N THR A 221 23.03 -3.95 -1.67
CA THR A 221 23.61 -5.04 -2.46
C THR A 221 22.60 -6.16 -2.66
N LEU A 222 22.74 -6.92 -3.76
CA LEU A 222 21.89 -8.08 -4.01
C LEU A 222 22.09 -9.18 -2.95
N VAL A 223 23.28 -9.24 -2.35
CA VAL A 223 23.60 -10.21 -1.29
C VAL A 223 22.79 -9.90 -0.03
N ASP A 224 22.75 -8.63 0.37
CA ASP A 224 21.97 -8.20 1.55
C ASP A 224 20.47 -8.43 1.32
N LYS A 225 19.96 -8.12 0.11
CA LYS A 225 18.57 -8.41 -0.26
C LYS A 225 18.25 -9.90 -0.16
N ALA A 226 19.12 -10.75 -0.70
CA ALA A 226 18.95 -12.21 -0.63
C ALA A 226 18.96 -12.70 0.83
N ALA A 227 19.85 -12.15 1.68
CA ALA A 227 19.96 -12.51 3.09
C ALA A 227 18.72 -12.13 3.91
N VAL A 228 18.16 -10.93 3.71
CA VAL A 228 16.89 -10.50 4.35
C VAL A 228 15.75 -11.44 3.98
N LEU A 229 15.66 -11.76 2.69
CA LEU A 229 14.65 -12.62 2.12
C LEU A 229 14.74 -14.07 2.64
N ASP A 230 15.95 -14.61 2.77
CA ASP A 230 16.19 -15.93 3.35
C ASP A 230 15.90 -15.98 4.85
N SER A 231 16.33 -14.95 5.59
CA SER A 231 16.07 -14.80 7.02
C SER A 231 14.58 -14.74 7.32
N THR A 232 13.80 -14.04 6.48
CA THR A 232 12.34 -13.97 6.57
C THR A 232 11.68 -15.34 6.41
N VAL A 233 12.09 -16.11 5.40
CA VAL A 233 11.56 -17.46 5.14
C VAL A 233 11.88 -18.38 6.31
N SER A 234 13.12 -18.35 6.81
CA SER A 234 13.56 -19.15 7.94
C SER A 234 12.76 -18.81 9.21
N TYR A 235 12.66 -17.52 9.55
CA TYR A 235 11.94 -17.06 10.74
C TYR A 235 10.45 -17.43 10.73
N LEU A 236 9.71 -17.01 9.69
CA LEU A 236 8.27 -17.29 9.61
C LEU A 236 8.00 -18.78 9.41
N GLY A 237 8.88 -19.48 8.70
CA GLY A 237 8.86 -20.93 8.52
C GLY A 237 8.91 -21.68 9.85
N GLU A 238 9.88 -21.38 10.70
CA GLU A 238 9.98 -21.98 12.04
C GLU A 238 8.74 -21.72 12.90
N LEU A 239 8.20 -20.50 12.84
CA LEU A 239 6.96 -20.16 13.54
C LEU A 239 5.77 -20.97 13.03
N LEU A 240 5.65 -21.17 11.71
CA LEU A 240 4.59 -21.98 11.10
C LEU A 240 4.68 -23.43 11.57
N LEU A 241 5.89 -24.02 11.53
CA LEU A 241 6.12 -25.38 11.99
C LEU A 241 5.74 -25.55 13.45
N LYS A 242 6.19 -24.61 14.32
CA LYS A 242 5.90 -24.64 15.75
C LYS A 242 4.42 -24.45 16.06
N LYS A 243 3.76 -23.47 15.45
CA LYS A 243 2.34 -23.15 15.72
C LYS A 243 1.41 -24.29 15.31
N HIS A 244 1.73 -24.99 14.22
CA HIS A 244 0.90 -26.06 13.67
C HIS A 244 1.36 -27.47 14.05
N GLY A 245 2.40 -27.61 14.88
CA GLY A 245 2.91 -28.91 15.33
C GLY A 245 3.45 -29.79 14.21
N LEU A 246 4.05 -29.19 13.18
CA LEU A 246 4.55 -29.87 11.99
C LEU A 246 5.98 -30.41 12.21
N PRO A 247 6.37 -31.51 11.53
CA PRO A 247 7.74 -31.98 11.55
C PRO A 247 8.70 -30.97 10.88
N PRO A 248 10.02 -31.08 11.11
CA PRO A 248 11.01 -30.22 10.46
C PRO A 248 10.87 -30.22 8.93
N ALA A 249 11.14 -29.07 8.32
CA ALA A 249 11.06 -28.91 6.88
C ALA A 249 12.04 -29.86 6.17
N GLY A 250 11.54 -30.56 5.15
CA GLY A 250 12.32 -31.36 4.21
C GLY A 250 12.58 -30.59 2.92
N ASN A 251 13.59 -31.04 2.17
CA ASN A 251 13.92 -30.45 0.87
C ASN A 251 12.87 -30.85 -0.20
N HIS A 252 11.90 -29.97 -0.46
CA HIS A 252 10.82 -30.19 -1.44
C HIS A 252 11.29 -30.20 -2.89
N CYS A 253 12.52 -29.74 -3.16
CA CYS A 253 13.17 -29.84 -4.46
C CYS A 253 13.82 -31.22 -4.70
N LYS A 254 13.73 -32.16 -3.74
CA LYS A 254 14.08 -33.57 -3.94
C LYS A 254 12.79 -34.39 -4.12
N GLY A 255 12.89 -35.43 -4.95
CA GLY A 255 11.77 -36.34 -5.16
C GLY A 255 11.36 -37.05 -3.87
N SER A 256 10.07 -37.08 -3.59
CA SER A 256 9.48 -37.82 -2.47
C SER A 256 8.20 -38.52 -2.92
N GLN A 257 8.10 -39.82 -2.65
CA GLN A 257 6.88 -40.61 -2.85
C GLN A 257 5.92 -40.52 -1.66
N THR A 258 6.42 -40.14 -0.48
CA THR A 258 5.64 -39.95 0.73
C THR A 258 5.41 -38.47 1.01
N GLU A 259 4.40 -38.18 1.81
CA GLU A 259 4.15 -36.82 2.27
C GLU A 259 5.30 -36.32 3.15
N ILE A 260 5.73 -35.08 2.90
CA ILE A 260 6.71 -34.34 3.69
C ILE A 260 6.15 -32.96 4.04
N THR A 261 6.75 -32.32 5.03
CA THR A 261 6.55 -30.89 5.29
C THR A 261 7.62 -30.09 4.56
N ALA A 262 7.20 -29.05 3.84
CA ALA A 262 8.04 -28.08 3.17
C ALA A 262 7.80 -26.69 3.75
N VAL A 263 8.81 -25.83 3.68
CA VAL A 263 8.72 -24.41 4.00
C VAL A 263 9.32 -23.63 2.84
N GLY A 264 8.70 -22.51 2.51
CA GLY A 264 9.22 -21.61 1.49
C GLY A 264 8.33 -20.39 1.31
N ARG A 265 8.72 -19.51 0.41
CA ARG A 265 7.86 -18.41 -0.05
C ARG A 265 7.26 -18.69 -1.42
N ILE A 266 6.06 -18.15 -1.62
CA ILE A 266 5.38 -18.13 -2.91
C ILE A 266 6.08 -17.14 -3.82
N VAL A 267 6.45 -17.56 -5.03
CA VAL A 267 6.98 -16.69 -6.08
C VAL A 267 6.30 -16.98 -7.42
N CYS A 268 6.35 -16.01 -8.33
CA CYS A 268 5.86 -16.15 -9.69
C CYS A 268 7.00 -16.64 -10.61
N ASP A 269 6.69 -17.49 -11.59
CA ASP A 269 7.64 -17.97 -12.60
C ASP A 269 8.09 -16.89 -13.60
N THR A 270 7.40 -15.75 -13.61
CA THR A 270 7.62 -14.62 -14.51
C THR A 270 7.74 -13.33 -13.70
N SER A 271 8.68 -12.46 -14.10
CA SER A 271 8.93 -11.19 -13.41
C SER A 271 7.82 -10.15 -13.59
N ASP A 272 7.12 -10.20 -14.73
CA ASP A 272 6.10 -9.21 -15.12
C ASP A 272 4.68 -9.83 -15.22
N GLY A 273 4.50 -11.07 -14.75
CA GLY A 273 3.25 -11.82 -14.85
C GLY A 273 2.45 -11.85 -13.56
N LYS A 274 1.12 -11.71 -13.66
CA LYS A 274 0.20 -11.92 -12.52
C LYS A 274 0.23 -13.38 -12.07
N LEU A 275 0.24 -13.59 -10.75
CA LEU A 275 0.19 -14.92 -10.16
C LEU A 275 -1.08 -15.67 -10.61
N ASN A 276 -0.91 -16.92 -11.05
CA ASN A 276 -2.01 -17.79 -11.47
C ASN A 276 -1.66 -19.25 -11.17
N ALA A 277 -2.63 -20.17 -11.28
CA ALA A 277 -2.43 -21.58 -10.92
C ALA A 277 -1.22 -22.27 -11.57
N ALA A 278 -0.80 -21.84 -12.77
CA ALA A 278 0.33 -22.43 -13.49
C ALA A 278 1.68 -21.78 -13.17
N SER A 279 1.68 -20.53 -12.69
CA SER A 279 2.90 -19.74 -12.45
C SER A 279 3.41 -19.78 -11.00
N ILE A 280 2.70 -20.45 -10.09
CA ILE A 280 3.10 -20.51 -8.67
C ILE A 280 4.29 -21.44 -8.49
N LEU A 281 5.36 -20.90 -7.92
CA LEU A 281 6.51 -21.65 -7.45
C LEU A 281 6.65 -21.53 -5.92
N LEU A 282 7.27 -22.54 -5.30
CA LEU A 282 7.67 -22.53 -3.90
C LEU A 282 9.19 -22.43 -3.82
N GLU A 283 9.70 -21.26 -3.44
CA GLU A 283 11.11 -21.02 -3.22
C GLU A 283 11.48 -21.34 -1.76
N GLY A 284 12.40 -22.29 -1.58
CA GLY A 284 12.89 -22.67 -0.25
C GLY A 284 14.04 -21.79 0.22
N ASP A 285 14.33 -21.90 1.52
CA ASP A 285 15.50 -21.31 2.18
C ASP A 285 16.83 -21.90 1.65
N GLU A 286 17.92 -21.19 1.90
CA GLU A 286 19.27 -21.60 1.56
C GLU A 286 19.67 -22.88 2.31
N ALA A 287 19.37 -22.95 3.61
CA ALA A 287 19.82 -24.05 4.47
C ALA A 287 19.21 -25.40 4.07
N THR A 288 17.91 -25.44 3.75
CA THR A 288 17.20 -26.69 3.42
C THR A 288 17.19 -26.98 1.92
N CYS A 289 17.01 -25.95 1.10
CA CYS A 289 16.71 -26.07 -0.32
C CYS A 289 17.73 -25.41 -1.25
N THR A 290 18.81 -24.81 -0.72
CA THR A 290 19.84 -24.07 -1.49
C THR A 290 19.23 -22.94 -2.31
N GLY A 291 18.18 -22.29 -1.81
CA GLY A 291 17.49 -21.18 -2.50
C GLY A 291 16.75 -21.61 -3.78
N ARG A 292 16.48 -22.91 -3.97
CA ARG A 292 15.81 -23.40 -5.18
C ARG A 292 14.30 -23.24 -5.10
N SER A 293 13.70 -22.95 -6.25
CA SER A 293 12.26 -22.94 -6.46
C SER A 293 11.80 -24.15 -7.27
N ILE A 294 10.57 -24.60 -7.02
CA ILE A 294 9.91 -25.67 -7.78
C ILE A 294 8.42 -25.30 -7.96
N PRO A 295 7.78 -25.65 -9.09
CA PRO A 295 6.34 -25.47 -9.25
C PRO A 295 5.54 -26.07 -8.10
N LEU A 296 4.55 -25.32 -7.62
CA LEU A 296 3.67 -25.72 -6.53
C LEU A 296 2.24 -25.86 -7.05
N LYS A 297 1.70 -27.08 -6.99
CA LYS A 297 0.27 -27.31 -7.21
C LYS A 297 -0.47 -27.08 -5.90
N LEU A 298 -1.32 -26.06 -5.85
CA LEU A 298 -2.17 -25.74 -4.70
C LEU A 298 -3.27 -26.80 -4.48
N PRO A 299 -3.81 -26.89 -3.24
CA PRO A 299 -5.05 -27.62 -2.97
C PRO A 299 -6.24 -27.08 -3.78
N GLU A 300 -7.26 -27.91 -3.97
CA GLU A 300 -8.41 -27.60 -4.84
C GLU A 300 -9.38 -26.54 -4.30
N SER A 301 -9.29 -26.17 -3.02
CA SER A 301 -10.15 -25.13 -2.42
C SER A 301 -9.57 -24.58 -1.11
N GLY A 302 -10.09 -23.42 -0.68
CA GLY A 302 -9.81 -22.84 0.63
C GLY A 302 -8.46 -22.14 0.76
N VAL A 303 -7.83 -21.77 -0.36
CA VAL A 303 -6.47 -21.20 -0.38
C VAL A 303 -6.46 -19.87 -1.10
N ALA A 304 -5.74 -18.91 -0.53
CA ALA A 304 -5.36 -17.68 -1.20
C ALA A 304 -3.89 -17.39 -0.92
N VAL A 305 -3.15 -17.09 -1.97
CA VAL A 305 -1.71 -16.84 -1.93
C VAL A 305 -1.34 -15.60 -2.71
N PHE A 306 -0.18 -15.03 -2.40
CA PHE A 306 0.38 -13.89 -3.11
C PHE A 306 1.92 -13.99 -3.14
N PRO A 307 2.62 -13.33 -4.08
CA PRO A 307 4.08 -13.34 -4.13
C PRO A 307 4.74 -12.81 -2.85
N GLY A 308 5.73 -13.51 -2.32
CA GLY A 308 6.41 -13.19 -1.06
C GLY A 308 5.83 -13.86 0.17
N GLN A 309 4.62 -14.43 0.09
CA GLN A 309 3.98 -15.10 1.23
C GLN A 309 4.79 -16.32 1.67
N VAL A 310 5.22 -16.36 2.93
CA VAL A 310 5.86 -17.52 3.54
C VAL A 310 4.80 -18.52 3.99
N VAL A 311 5.00 -19.77 3.57
CA VAL A 311 4.04 -20.86 3.77
C VAL A 311 4.74 -22.13 4.25
N ALA A 312 4.02 -22.92 5.04
CA ALA A 312 4.38 -24.30 5.31
C ALA A 312 3.39 -25.20 4.56
N VAL A 313 3.91 -26.22 3.89
CA VAL A 313 3.14 -27.05 2.97
C VAL A 313 3.33 -28.51 3.34
N GLN A 314 2.23 -29.24 3.55
CA GLN A 314 2.27 -30.69 3.54
C GLN A 314 1.97 -31.17 2.12
N GLY A 315 2.76 -32.11 1.62
CA GLY A 315 2.61 -32.59 0.25
C GLY A 315 3.72 -33.54 -0.18
N SER A 316 3.78 -33.86 -1.47
CA SER A 316 4.79 -34.76 -2.03
C SER A 316 5.30 -34.28 -3.38
N ASN A 317 6.46 -34.79 -3.81
CA ASN A 317 7.07 -34.50 -5.10
C ASN A 317 7.41 -35.82 -5.83
N PRO A 318 6.39 -36.57 -6.31
CA PRO A 318 6.61 -37.89 -6.90
C PRO A 318 7.32 -37.82 -8.25
N SER A 319 7.11 -36.73 -9.00
CA SER A 319 7.64 -36.52 -10.36
C SER A 319 9.01 -35.84 -10.40
N ARG A 320 9.53 -35.38 -9.25
CA ARG A 320 10.75 -34.56 -9.09
C ARG A 320 10.67 -33.13 -9.65
N ASN A 321 9.58 -32.77 -10.34
CA ASN A 321 9.47 -31.51 -11.07
C ASN A 321 8.35 -30.59 -10.54
N GLN A 322 7.51 -31.06 -9.62
CA GLN A 322 6.43 -30.28 -9.04
C GLN A 322 6.11 -30.79 -7.64
N PHE A 323 5.97 -29.87 -6.68
CA PHE A 323 5.46 -30.18 -5.35
C PHE A 323 3.92 -30.11 -5.37
N ILE A 324 3.25 -31.18 -4.95
CA ILE A 324 1.80 -31.28 -4.91
C ILE A 324 1.35 -31.12 -3.46
N ALA A 325 0.73 -29.99 -3.15
CA ALA A 325 0.26 -29.69 -1.80
C ALA A 325 -1.03 -30.46 -1.48
N SER A 326 -1.04 -31.15 -0.35
CA SER A 326 -2.24 -31.65 0.30
C SER A 326 -2.85 -30.59 1.22
N LYS A 327 -2.00 -29.81 1.90
CA LYS A 327 -2.42 -28.77 2.85
C LYS A 327 -1.43 -27.61 2.92
N LEU A 328 -1.96 -26.41 3.07
CA LEU A 328 -1.20 -25.17 3.19
C LEU A 328 -1.44 -24.51 4.56
N TYR A 329 -0.40 -23.96 5.17
CA TYR A 329 -0.45 -23.20 6.40
C TYR A 329 0.23 -21.85 6.20
N THR A 330 -0.46 -20.77 6.54
CA THR A 330 -0.02 -19.38 6.28
C THR A 330 -0.08 -18.49 7.52
N ASP A 331 -0.80 -18.92 8.55
CA ASP A 331 -1.12 -18.10 9.71
C ASP A 331 -0.10 -18.29 10.85
N VAL A 332 0.74 -17.27 11.08
CA VAL A 332 1.55 -17.07 12.28
C VAL A 332 1.23 -15.77 12.99
N THR A 333 -0.04 -15.35 13.01
CA THR A 333 -0.50 -14.18 13.76
C THR A 333 0.07 -14.12 15.18
N LEU A 334 0.65 -12.98 15.53
CA LEU A 334 1.16 -12.67 16.87
C LEU A 334 0.01 -12.48 17.87
N PRO A 335 0.24 -12.69 19.17
CA PRO A 335 -0.76 -12.36 20.17
C PRO A 335 -1.08 -10.86 20.20
N LEU A 336 -2.28 -10.52 20.68
CA LEU A 336 -2.61 -9.15 21.06
C LEU A 336 -1.73 -8.67 22.23
N PRO A 337 -1.56 -7.36 22.43
CA PRO A 337 -0.84 -6.81 23.57
C PRO A 337 -1.48 -7.26 24.89
N GLU A 338 -0.67 -7.72 25.83
CA GLU A 338 -1.14 -8.17 27.15
C GLU A 338 -1.63 -6.99 28.02
N THR A 339 -1.13 -5.79 27.75
CA THR A 339 -1.48 -4.57 28.48
C THR A 339 -2.86 -4.07 28.08
N LYS A 340 -3.79 -4.09 29.03
CA LYS A 340 -5.08 -3.41 28.88
C LYS A 340 -4.87 -1.91 28.64
N PRO A 341 -5.71 -1.26 27.80
CA PRO A 341 -5.71 0.19 27.70
C PRO A 341 -5.82 0.83 29.08
N ARG A 342 -5.00 1.85 29.32
CA ARG A 342 -4.98 2.62 30.58
C ARG A 342 -6.08 3.68 30.55
N LEU A 343 -7.28 3.22 30.17
CA LEU A 343 -8.51 4.00 30.10
C LEU A 343 -9.38 3.55 31.27
N ASP A 344 -9.54 4.42 32.27
CA ASP A 344 -10.41 4.19 33.41
C ASP A 344 -11.58 5.17 33.38
N SER A 345 -12.54 5.02 34.30
CA SER A 345 -13.71 5.89 34.37
C SER A 345 -13.36 7.36 34.60
N ASN A 346 -12.13 7.68 35.06
CA ASN A 346 -11.66 9.04 35.28
C ASN A 346 -11.03 9.66 34.03
N THR A 347 -10.36 8.86 33.18
CA THR A 347 -9.81 9.33 31.89
C THR A 347 -10.88 9.38 30.80
N GLY A 348 -11.93 8.56 30.92
CA GLY A 348 -13.04 8.49 29.97
C GLY A 348 -12.66 7.87 28.63
N SER A 349 -13.55 7.98 27.64
CA SER A 349 -13.29 7.46 26.30
C SER A 349 -12.18 8.25 25.59
N LEU A 350 -11.33 7.53 24.87
CA LEU A 350 -10.36 8.09 23.94
C LEU A 350 -11.03 8.29 22.58
N SER A 351 -10.89 9.49 22.01
CA SER A 351 -11.47 9.86 20.73
C SER A 351 -10.40 10.24 19.71
N ILE A 352 -10.43 9.58 18.56
CA ILE A 352 -9.39 9.71 17.52
C ILE A 352 -10.06 10.01 16.19
N PHE A 353 -9.59 11.03 15.48
CA PHE A 353 -9.85 11.21 14.05
C PHE A 353 -8.65 10.68 13.27
N VAL A 354 -8.91 10.00 12.15
CA VAL A 354 -7.87 9.46 11.27
C VAL A 354 -8.21 9.79 9.83
N SER A 355 -7.28 10.39 9.09
CA SER A 355 -7.41 10.64 7.66
C SER A 355 -6.12 10.26 6.94
N ALA A 356 -6.22 9.99 5.64
CA ALA A 356 -5.07 9.73 4.80
C ALA A 356 -5.08 10.62 3.56
N GLY A 357 -3.91 11.07 3.14
CA GLY A 357 -3.74 11.89 1.95
C GLY A 357 -4.05 11.10 0.67
N PRO A 358 -4.30 11.78 -0.46
CA PRO A 358 -4.11 13.22 -0.65
C PRO A 358 -5.12 14.12 0.08
N TYR A 359 -4.70 15.34 0.42
CA TYR A 359 -5.47 16.32 1.19
C TYR A 359 -6.01 17.51 0.37
N THR A 360 -5.76 17.49 -0.94
CA THR A 360 -6.27 18.45 -1.92
C THR A 360 -6.75 17.68 -3.15
N GLN A 361 -7.64 18.28 -3.94
CA GLN A 361 -8.12 17.67 -5.18
C GLN A 361 -7.07 17.79 -6.30
N SER A 362 -7.10 16.89 -7.28
CA SER A 362 -6.08 16.79 -8.35
C SER A 362 -5.93 18.03 -9.24
N ASP A 363 -6.93 18.90 -9.26
CA ASP A 363 -7.01 20.11 -10.10
C ASP A 363 -6.71 21.41 -9.32
N THR A 364 -6.38 21.34 -8.02
CA THR A 364 -6.16 22.52 -7.19
C THR A 364 -5.17 22.28 -6.06
N LEU A 365 -4.47 23.33 -5.62
CA LEU A 365 -3.66 23.34 -4.41
C LEU A 365 -4.32 24.20 -3.30
N SER A 366 -5.66 24.25 -3.28
CA SER A 366 -6.41 25.01 -2.27
C SER A 366 -6.68 24.25 -0.98
N TYR A 367 -6.44 22.93 -0.93
CA TYR A 367 -6.55 22.14 0.30
C TYR A 367 -7.91 22.23 1.02
N LYS A 368 -9.00 22.43 0.27
CA LYS A 368 -10.35 22.59 0.84
C LYS A 368 -10.79 21.38 1.70
N PRO A 369 -10.51 20.12 1.32
CA PRO A 369 -10.80 18.94 2.15
C PRO A 369 -10.07 18.96 3.49
N LEU A 370 -8.79 19.39 3.51
CA LEU A 370 -8.04 19.57 4.74
C LEU A 370 -8.64 20.67 5.61
N GLU A 371 -8.96 21.82 5.04
CA GLU A 371 -9.61 22.91 5.79
C GLU A 371 -10.91 22.46 6.48
N ASP A 372 -11.77 21.73 5.75
CA ASP A 372 -13.03 21.21 6.28
C ASP A 372 -12.77 20.19 7.41
N LEU A 373 -11.74 19.33 7.29
CA LEU A 373 -11.34 18.37 8.32
C LEU A 373 -10.83 19.07 9.58
N ILE A 374 -10.01 20.11 9.43
CA ILE A 374 -9.48 20.90 10.55
C ILE A 374 -10.62 21.66 11.24
N ALA A 375 -11.54 22.26 10.47
CA ALA A 375 -12.72 22.91 11.03
C ALA A 375 -13.58 21.94 11.84
N LEU A 376 -13.80 20.72 11.33
CA LEU A 376 -14.52 19.67 12.04
C LEU A 376 -13.78 19.21 13.31
N THR A 377 -12.45 19.13 13.25
CA THR A 377 -11.60 18.78 14.39
C THR A 377 -11.69 19.84 15.49
N VAL A 378 -11.66 21.12 15.12
CA VAL A 378 -11.88 22.23 16.07
C VAL A 378 -13.29 22.16 16.67
N GLN A 379 -14.30 21.81 15.88
CA GLN A 379 -15.68 21.73 16.35
C GLN A 379 -15.93 20.55 17.31
N GLN A 380 -15.36 19.38 17.03
CA GLN A 380 -15.64 18.14 17.78
C GLN A 380 -14.57 17.79 18.82
N GLU A 381 -13.44 18.50 18.80
CA GLU A 381 -12.29 18.39 19.71
C GLU A 381 -11.94 16.93 20.04
N PRO A 382 -11.61 16.06 19.05
CA PRO A 382 -11.09 14.73 19.34
C PRO A 382 -9.81 14.84 20.18
N ASP A 383 -9.50 13.81 20.97
CA ASP A 383 -8.26 13.79 21.75
C ASP A 383 -7.04 13.75 20.83
N ILE A 384 -7.16 13.04 19.71
CA ILE A 384 -6.09 12.87 18.71
C ILE A 384 -6.64 13.07 17.30
N LEU A 385 -5.86 13.74 16.45
CA LEU A 385 -5.98 13.75 15.00
C LEU A 385 -4.76 13.06 14.40
N ILE A 386 -4.94 11.95 13.67
CA ILE A 386 -3.90 11.25 12.93
C ILE A 386 -4.02 11.62 11.46
N LEU A 387 -3.00 12.27 10.91
CA LEU A 387 -2.86 12.64 9.51
C LEU A 387 -1.82 11.72 8.87
N ILE A 388 -2.28 10.78 8.05
CA ILE A 388 -1.41 9.89 7.28
C ILE A 388 -1.09 10.59 5.96
N GLY A 389 0.20 10.66 5.60
CA GLY A 389 0.63 11.29 4.37
C GLY A 389 0.07 10.64 3.09
N PRO A 390 0.31 11.24 1.91
CA PRO A 390 1.07 12.48 1.73
C PRO A 390 0.22 13.74 1.98
N LEU A 391 0.78 14.72 2.69
CA LEU A 391 0.20 16.08 2.81
C LEU A 391 0.50 16.90 1.55
N LEU A 392 1.74 16.85 1.07
CA LEU A 392 2.18 17.37 -0.22
C LEU A 392 2.58 16.19 -1.11
N ASP A 393 1.64 15.72 -1.91
CA ASP A 393 1.82 14.55 -2.76
C ASP A 393 2.74 14.85 -3.95
N ALA A 394 3.90 14.18 -4.00
CA ALA A 394 4.89 14.29 -5.07
C ALA A 394 4.30 13.94 -6.45
N ASN A 395 3.24 13.12 -6.49
CA ASN A 395 2.56 12.73 -7.72
C ASN A 395 1.38 13.66 -8.08
N HIS A 396 1.18 14.76 -7.36
CA HIS A 396 0.11 15.70 -7.65
C HIS A 396 0.32 16.39 -9.02
N PRO A 397 -0.68 16.42 -9.94
CA PRO A 397 -0.50 16.93 -11.30
C PRO A 397 0.07 18.36 -11.38
N LEU A 398 -0.40 19.26 -10.50
CA LEU A 398 0.09 20.65 -10.46
C LEU A 398 1.54 20.78 -9.94
N LEU A 399 2.03 19.83 -9.13
CA LEU A 399 3.44 19.83 -8.72
C LEU A 399 4.33 19.30 -9.84
N LEU A 400 3.91 18.22 -10.51
CA LEU A 400 4.61 17.65 -11.66
C LEU A 400 4.73 18.65 -12.82
N ASN A 401 3.73 19.52 -12.99
CA ASN A 401 3.74 20.59 -13.98
C ASN A 401 4.54 21.84 -13.56
N GLY A 402 5.17 21.83 -12.39
CA GLY A 402 5.95 22.96 -11.89
C GLY A 402 5.10 24.21 -11.60
N SER A 403 3.83 24.05 -11.26
CA SER A 403 2.91 25.18 -11.02
C SER A 403 3.13 25.85 -9.66
N LEU A 404 3.94 25.27 -8.77
CA LEU A 404 4.24 25.84 -7.46
C LEU A 404 5.35 26.91 -7.57
N ALA A 405 5.07 28.13 -7.11
CA ALA A 405 6.00 29.26 -7.18
C ALA A 405 6.95 29.37 -5.96
N GLU A 406 7.06 28.32 -5.16
CA GLU A 406 7.89 28.23 -3.96
C GLU A 406 8.47 26.81 -3.81
N THR A 407 9.38 26.61 -2.85
CA THR A 407 9.96 25.28 -2.61
C THR A 407 8.93 24.32 -2.01
N PHE A 408 9.13 23.01 -2.19
CA PHE A 408 8.25 22.01 -1.56
C PHE A 408 8.33 22.11 -0.02
N GLU A 409 9.50 22.40 0.52
CA GLU A 409 9.73 22.59 1.94
C GLU A 409 8.96 23.80 2.49
N ASP A 410 9.04 24.96 1.82
CA ASP A 410 8.33 26.17 2.26
C ASP A 410 6.81 25.97 2.24
N PHE A 411 6.29 25.35 1.16
CA PHE A 411 4.87 25.09 1.03
C PHE A 411 4.38 24.07 2.06
N TYR A 412 5.14 23.00 2.27
CA TYR A 412 4.84 21.99 3.30
C TYR A 412 4.81 22.62 4.69
N MET A 413 5.75 23.51 5.02
CA MET A 413 5.74 24.21 6.32
C MET A 413 4.51 25.10 6.49
N LYS A 414 4.07 25.80 5.44
CA LYS A 414 2.80 26.55 5.46
C LYS A 414 1.59 25.64 5.66
N LEU A 415 1.57 24.45 5.05
CA LEU A 415 0.53 23.45 5.28
C LEU A 415 0.50 23.01 6.75
N ILE A 416 1.67 22.70 7.33
CA ILE A 416 1.76 22.35 8.75
C ILE A 416 1.24 23.50 9.63
N ASP A 417 1.58 24.75 9.33
CA ASP A 417 1.05 25.90 10.07
C ASP A 417 -0.48 26.04 9.93
N SER A 418 -1.03 25.80 8.74
CA SER A 418 -2.48 25.83 8.51
C SER A 418 -3.25 24.76 9.30
N ILE A 419 -2.60 23.62 9.58
CA ILE A 419 -3.13 22.54 10.42
C ILE A 419 -3.05 22.92 11.90
N VAL A 420 -1.90 23.43 12.34
CA VAL A 420 -1.58 23.59 13.76
C VAL A 420 -2.22 24.84 14.36
N GLN A 421 -2.18 25.97 13.66
CA GLN A 421 -2.67 27.25 14.19
C GLN A 421 -4.15 27.18 14.66
N PRO A 422 -5.10 26.58 13.91
CA PRO A 422 -6.47 26.44 14.40
C PRO A 422 -6.57 25.52 15.63
N LEU A 423 -5.71 24.50 15.71
CA LEU A 423 -5.71 23.49 16.78
C LEU A 423 -5.01 23.97 18.07
N GLU A 424 -4.32 25.11 18.06
CA GLU A 424 -3.74 25.72 19.26
C GLU A 424 -4.80 26.02 20.34
N LYS A 425 -6.04 26.29 19.91
CA LYS A 425 -7.16 26.67 20.79
C LYS A 425 -7.88 25.49 21.45
N VAL A 426 -7.67 24.27 20.96
CA VAL A 426 -8.34 23.04 21.45
C VAL A 426 -7.33 22.07 22.05
N LYS A 427 -7.78 21.00 22.73
CA LYS A 427 -6.86 20.05 23.41
C LYS A 427 -6.30 18.95 22.51
N THR A 428 -6.75 18.87 21.25
CA THR A 428 -6.36 17.84 20.29
C THR A 428 -4.85 17.78 20.08
N GLN A 429 -4.27 16.58 20.23
CA GLN A 429 -2.91 16.27 19.78
C GLN A 429 -2.93 15.81 18.32
N VAL A 430 -1.87 16.11 17.58
CA VAL A 430 -1.75 15.76 16.16
C VAL A 430 -0.62 14.77 15.97
N ILE A 431 -0.90 13.65 15.31
CA ILE A 431 0.11 12.69 14.85
C ILE A 431 0.19 12.82 13.33
N ILE A 432 1.38 13.03 12.79
CA ILE A 432 1.63 13.05 11.35
C ILE A 432 2.49 11.83 11.00
N VAL A 433 1.95 10.95 10.15
CA VAL A 433 2.64 9.75 9.67
C VAL A 433 3.33 10.08 8.36
N ALA A 434 4.62 9.72 8.26
CA ALA A 434 5.40 9.88 7.04
C ALA A 434 4.75 9.19 5.83
N SER A 435 5.20 9.55 4.64
CA SER A 435 4.87 8.82 3.42
C SER A 435 5.99 8.93 2.40
N TYR A 436 6.28 7.83 1.69
CA TYR A 436 7.26 7.84 0.60
C TYR A 436 6.82 8.73 -0.58
N ARG A 437 5.53 9.09 -0.65
CA ARG A 437 4.94 10.02 -1.63
C ARG A 437 4.99 11.47 -1.20
N GLU A 438 5.47 11.78 0.00
CA GLU A 438 5.60 13.15 0.46
C GLU A 438 6.75 13.84 -0.29
N ALA A 439 6.48 14.95 -0.97
CA ALA A 439 7.45 15.64 -1.84
C ALA A 439 8.72 16.12 -1.09
N THR A 440 8.64 16.24 0.24
CA THR A 440 9.74 16.68 1.12
C THR A 440 10.43 15.53 1.86
N SER A 441 9.95 14.29 1.71
CA SER A 441 10.53 13.12 2.40
C SER A 441 11.41 12.28 1.48
N PRO A 442 12.32 11.46 2.05
CA PRO A 442 13.02 10.44 1.27
C PRO A 442 12.02 9.52 0.55
N CYS A 443 12.19 9.36 -0.76
CA CYS A 443 11.37 8.47 -1.59
C CYS A 443 11.80 7.01 -1.38
N ARG A 444 11.55 6.47 -0.19
CA ARG A 444 11.77 5.07 0.18
C ARG A 444 10.78 4.60 1.24
N TYR A 445 10.54 3.31 1.27
CA TYR A 445 9.85 2.59 2.33
C TYR A 445 10.82 1.59 3.00
N PRO A 446 10.82 1.49 4.34
CA PRO A 446 10.21 2.38 5.32
C PRO A 446 10.67 3.84 5.25
N THR A 447 9.76 4.77 5.49
CA THR A 447 10.01 6.22 5.43
C THR A 447 10.26 6.78 6.84
N PRO A 448 11.37 7.49 7.08
CA PRO A 448 11.61 8.13 8.38
C PRO A 448 10.60 9.24 8.67
N PRO A 449 10.43 9.65 9.94
CA PRO A 449 9.61 10.80 10.28
C PRO A 449 10.07 12.03 9.50
N PRO A 450 9.14 12.89 9.01
CA PRO A 450 9.49 14.09 8.25
C PRO A 450 10.52 14.96 8.97
N PHE A 451 11.52 15.42 8.24
CA PHE A 451 12.60 16.23 8.80
C PHE A 451 12.10 17.66 9.09
N CYS A 452 11.78 17.96 10.35
CA CYS A 452 11.48 19.32 10.77
C CYS A 452 12.79 20.07 11.09
N THR A 453 13.30 20.86 10.14
CA THR A 453 14.51 21.71 10.27
C THR A 453 14.36 22.86 11.25
N THR A 454 13.14 23.28 11.54
CA THR A 454 12.87 24.48 12.31
C THR A 454 12.44 24.11 13.73
N GLY A 455 13.10 24.72 14.72
CA GLY A 455 12.86 24.53 16.16
C GLY A 455 11.49 25.00 16.67
N LEU A 456 10.44 24.82 15.88
CA LEU A 456 9.07 24.95 16.34
C LEU A 456 8.78 23.81 17.31
N LYS A 457 8.89 24.13 18.61
CA LYS A 457 8.23 23.41 19.69
C LYS A 457 6.71 23.51 19.49
N ARG A 458 6.18 22.90 18.42
CA ARG A 458 4.75 22.61 18.23
C ARG A 458 4.42 21.51 19.22
N SER A 459 4.23 21.89 20.48
CA SER A 459 4.05 20.98 21.62
C SER A 459 2.92 19.97 21.46
N LYS A 460 2.05 20.15 20.45
CA LYS A 460 0.92 19.28 20.12
C LYS A 460 1.15 18.35 18.92
N VAL A 461 2.23 18.49 18.16
CA VAL A 461 2.48 17.68 16.95
C VAL A 461 3.55 16.65 17.21
N THR A 462 3.27 15.40 16.87
CA THR A 462 4.23 14.30 16.87
C THR A 462 4.35 13.74 15.47
N PHE A 463 5.57 13.73 14.93
CA PHE A 463 5.89 13.11 13.65
C PHE A 463 6.34 11.66 13.89
N ILE A 464 5.80 10.72 13.13
CA ILE A 464 6.17 9.29 13.21
C ILE A 464 6.54 8.74 11.83
N ALA A 465 7.27 7.63 11.82
CA ALA A 465 7.70 6.94 10.62
C ALA A 465 6.54 6.24 9.89
N ASP A 466 6.81 5.76 8.68
CA ASP A 466 5.95 4.83 7.93
C ASP A 466 6.71 3.53 7.63
N PRO A 467 6.23 2.36 8.06
CA PRO A 467 5.07 2.18 8.94
C PRO A 467 5.45 2.53 10.39
N SER A 468 4.47 2.52 11.29
CA SER A 468 4.74 2.66 12.73
C SER A 468 3.71 1.93 13.59
N THR A 469 4.17 1.46 14.75
CA THR A 469 3.33 0.90 15.81
C THR A 469 3.47 1.77 17.06
N VAL A 470 2.38 2.44 17.44
CA VAL A 470 2.35 3.39 18.55
C VAL A 470 1.45 2.89 19.67
N ASP A 471 1.83 3.19 20.90
CA ASP A 471 1.02 3.01 22.10
C ASP A 471 0.40 4.36 22.48
N ILE A 472 -0.93 4.41 22.45
CA ILE A 472 -1.73 5.55 22.80
C ILE A 472 -2.49 5.23 24.09
N SER A 473 -1.91 5.59 25.23
CA SER A 473 -2.48 5.32 26.56
C SER A 473 -2.90 3.85 26.76
N GLY A 474 -2.06 2.91 26.33
CA GLY A 474 -2.26 1.46 26.37
C GLY A 474 -3.04 0.90 25.17
N VAL A 475 -3.53 1.74 24.27
CA VAL A 475 -4.12 1.31 22.98
C VAL A 475 -3.02 1.25 21.93
N VAL A 476 -2.55 0.04 21.63
CA VAL A 476 -1.62 -0.20 20.51
C VAL A 476 -2.31 -0.03 19.15
N LEU A 477 -1.81 0.90 18.35
CA LEU A 477 -2.27 1.21 17.00
C LEU A 477 -1.12 1.01 16.01
N GLY A 478 -1.37 0.24 14.96
CA GLY A 478 -0.48 0.09 13.81
C GLY A 478 -0.95 0.92 12.63
N VAL A 479 -0.03 1.52 11.88
CA VAL A 479 -0.36 2.38 10.73
C VAL A 479 0.70 2.29 9.65
N THR A 480 0.27 2.34 8.39
CA THR A 480 1.14 2.59 7.23
C THR A 480 0.47 3.57 6.26
N SER A 481 1.27 4.31 5.48
CA SER A 481 0.78 5.17 4.39
C SER A 481 0.67 4.44 3.04
N VAL A 482 1.34 3.29 2.92
CA VAL A 482 1.39 2.50 1.68
C VAL A 482 0.05 1.82 1.40
N ASP A 483 -0.37 1.83 0.14
CA ASP A 483 -1.58 1.14 -0.32
C ASP A 483 -1.36 -0.38 -0.50
N VAL A 484 -0.90 -1.01 0.58
CA VAL A 484 -0.58 -2.44 0.61
C VAL A 484 -1.78 -3.32 0.25
N LEU A 485 -3.00 -2.89 0.58
CA LEU A 485 -4.23 -3.60 0.23
C LEU A 485 -4.46 -3.61 -1.28
N MET A 486 -4.27 -2.47 -1.96
CA MET A 486 -4.36 -2.43 -3.43
C MET A 486 -3.25 -3.26 -4.07
N HIS A 487 -2.02 -3.18 -3.55
CA HIS A 487 -0.88 -3.93 -4.09
C HIS A 487 -1.11 -5.43 -3.98
N LEU A 488 -1.46 -5.93 -2.80
CA LEU A 488 -1.83 -7.34 -2.60
C LEU A 488 -3.05 -7.72 -3.42
N GLY A 489 -4.05 -6.84 -3.50
CA GLY A 489 -5.26 -7.08 -4.26
C GLY A 489 -4.98 -7.36 -5.74
N ARG A 490 -3.97 -6.74 -6.34
CA ARG A 490 -3.60 -6.97 -7.74
C ARG A 490 -2.85 -8.28 -7.97
N GLU A 491 -2.16 -8.80 -6.95
CA GLU A 491 -1.26 -9.95 -7.05
C GLU A 491 -1.79 -11.23 -6.36
N GLU A 492 -2.86 -11.13 -5.57
CA GLU A 492 -3.47 -12.29 -4.91
C GLU A 492 -4.07 -13.26 -5.94
N PHE A 493 -3.77 -14.54 -5.75
CA PHE A 493 -4.44 -15.65 -6.41
C PHE A 493 -5.20 -16.50 -5.37
N ALA A 494 -6.51 -16.70 -5.59
CA ALA A 494 -7.36 -17.47 -4.69
C ALA A 494 -8.09 -18.60 -5.42
N VAL A 495 -8.22 -19.75 -4.76
CA VAL A 495 -8.96 -20.92 -5.25
C VAL A 495 -10.06 -21.24 -4.25
N ALA A 496 -11.31 -20.96 -4.63
CA ALA A 496 -12.49 -21.13 -3.78
C ALA A 496 -12.18 -20.69 -2.32
N PRO A 497 -11.80 -19.42 -2.11
CA PRO A 497 -11.35 -18.96 -0.80
C PRO A 497 -12.46 -19.23 0.23
N SER A 498 -12.06 -19.45 1.49
CA SER A 498 -13.02 -19.57 2.59
C SER A 498 -13.96 -18.36 2.62
N MET A 499 -15.11 -18.48 3.28
CA MET A 499 -16.24 -17.52 3.33
C MET A 499 -15.89 -16.08 3.79
N SER A 500 -14.62 -15.69 3.95
CA SER A 500 -14.20 -14.31 4.18
C SER A 500 -14.13 -13.53 2.87
N ASP A 501 -14.73 -12.34 2.85
CA ASP A 501 -14.63 -11.40 1.73
C ASP A 501 -13.17 -11.01 1.43
N ARG A 502 -12.91 -10.56 0.20
CA ARG A 502 -11.56 -10.25 -0.30
C ARG A 502 -10.84 -9.23 0.57
N LEU A 503 -11.51 -8.17 1.00
CA LEU A 503 -10.90 -7.12 1.83
C LEU A 503 -10.47 -7.66 3.21
N SER A 504 -11.29 -8.50 3.84
CA SER A 504 -10.91 -9.20 5.07
C SER A 504 -9.66 -10.05 4.87
N ARG A 505 -9.62 -10.78 3.75
CA ARG A 505 -8.51 -11.70 3.43
C ARG A 505 -7.20 -10.97 3.17
N LEU A 506 -7.23 -9.90 2.35
CA LEU A 506 -6.07 -9.04 2.08
C LEU A 506 -5.48 -8.46 3.37
N ALA A 507 -6.33 -7.91 4.25
CA ALA A 507 -5.90 -7.42 5.55
C ALA A 507 -5.38 -8.54 6.48
N SER A 508 -5.98 -9.74 6.42
CA SER A 508 -5.51 -10.87 7.23
C SER A 508 -4.10 -11.31 6.85
N HIS A 509 -3.73 -11.23 5.57
CA HIS A 509 -2.37 -11.60 5.11
C HIS A 509 -1.28 -10.82 5.84
N LEU A 510 -1.48 -9.51 6.09
CA LEU A 510 -0.50 -8.68 6.82
C LEU A 510 -0.31 -9.19 8.26
N ILE A 511 -1.43 -9.43 8.96
CA ILE A 511 -1.42 -9.90 10.36
C ILE A 511 -0.81 -11.30 10.45
N GLN A 512 -1.14 -12.17 9.49
CA GLN A 512 -0.66 -13.55 9.45
C GLN A 512 0.83 -13.66 9.06
N GLN A 513 1.34 -12.72 8.27
CA GLN A 513 2.74 -12.66 7.83
C GLN A 513 3.59 -11.70 8.67
N GLN A 514 3.03 -11.16 9.76
CA GLN A 514 3.72 -10.30 10.72
C GLN A 514 4.42 -9.09 10.08
N SER A 515 3.89 -8.54 8.98
CA SER A 515 4.52 -7.44 8.24
C SER A 515 3.49 -6.43 7.75
N TYR A 516 3.86 -5.15 7.79
CA TYR A 516 3.10 -4.07 7.17
C TYR A 516 3.13 -4.15 5.63
N TYR A 517 4.11 -4.84 5.04
CA TYR A 517 4.23 -4.99 3.59
C TYR A 517 4.86 -6.35 3.23
N PRO A 518 4.08 -7.44 3.17
CA PRO A 518 4.60 -8.78 2.89
C PRO A 518 4.75 -9.10 1.40
N LEU A 519 4.20 -8.28 0.49
CA LEU A 519 4.24 -8.52 -0.96
C LEU A 519 5.67 -8.39 -1.48
N MET A 520 6.19 -9.45 -2.11
CA MET A 520 7.54 -9.46 -2.65
C MET A 520 7.60 -10.19 -4.00
N PRO A 521 8.14 -9.58 -5.08
CA PRO A 521 8.67 -8.22 -5.18
C PRO A 521 7.65 -7.12 -4.83
N PRO A 522 8.08 -5.93 -4.37
CA PRO A 522 7.16 -4.84 -4.08
C PRO A 522 6.53 -4.31 -5.37
N ASN A 523 5.44 -3.55 -5.23
CA ASN A 523 4.86 -2.85 -6.37
C ASN A 523 5.90 -1.91 -6.98
N ILE A 524 5.90 -1.77 -8.31
CA ILE A 524 6.89 -0.97 -9.04
C ILE A 524 6.95 0.50 -8.61
N GLU A 525 5.85 1.05 -8.10
CA GLU A 525 5.78 2.43 -7.60
C GLU A 525 6.30 2.59 -6.17
N LEU A 526 6.55 1.48 -5.46
CA LEU A 526 7.02 1.49 -4.07
C LEU A 526 8.51 1.12 -3.99
N PRO A 527 9.41 2.11 -3.84
CA PRO A 527 10.82 1.84 -3.58
C PRO A 527 11.00 1.29 -2.15
N VAL A 528 11.34 0.00 -2.03
CA VAL A 528 11.60 -0.65 -0.74
C VAL A 528 13.09 -0.81 -0.51
N ASP A 529 13.55 -0.30 0.63
CA ASP A 529 14.86 -0.55 1.22
C ASP A 529 14.75 -1.79 2.10
N MET A 530 15.36 -2.90 1.69
CA MET A 530 15.13 -4.24 2.25
C MET A 530 15.69 -4.37 3.67
N GLU A 531 16.85 -3.78 3.95
CA GLU A 531 17.42 -3.78 5.31
C GLU A 531 16.52 -2.97 6.27
N CYS A 532 16.03 -1.80 5.82
CA CYS A 532 15.08 -1.03 6.62
C CYS A 532 13.73 -1.76 6.73
N TRP A 533 13.28 -2.47 5.70
CA TRP A 533 12.06 -3.28 5.73
C TRP A 533 12.15 -4.38 6.79
N GLU A 534 13.29 -5.09 6.88
CA GLU A 534 13.51 -6.13 7.89
C GLU A 534 13.42 -5.55 9.31
N LEU A 535 14.00 -4.37 9.53
CA LEU A 535 14.10 -3.77 10.87
C LEU A 535 12.85 -3.00 11.30
N TYR A 536 12.14 -2.36 10.36
CA TYR A 536 11.12 -1.37 10.67
C TYR A 536 9.75 -1.63 10.06
N ALA A 537 9.61 -2.59 9.12
CA ALA A 537 8.32 -2.92 8.50
C ALA A 537 7.62 -4.15 9.10
N GLN A 538 8.17 -4.76 10.15
CA GLN A 538 7.57 -5.91 10.82
C GLN A 538 6.57 -5.48 11.91
N LEU A 539 5.57 -6.32 12.15
CA LEU A 539 4.62 -6.15 13.23
C LEU A 539 5.23 -6.68 14.52
N PRO A 540 5.45 -5.86 15.57
CA PRO A 540 5.98 -6.34 16.83
C PRO A 540 4.96 -7.15 17.64
N VAL A 541 3.66 -6.89 17.39
CA VAL A 541 2.48 -7.53 18.00
C VAL A 541 1.34 -7.44 17.00
N THR A 542 0.26 -8.20 17.20
CA THR A 542 -1.01 -7.88 16.51
C THR A 542 -1.60 -6.64 17.17
N PRO A 543 -1.69 -5.46 16.52
CA PRO A 543 -2.16 -4.26 17.19
C PRO A 543 -3.65 -4.37 17.52
N HIS A 544 -4.13 -3.57 18.48
CA HIS A 544 -5.58 -3.50 18.75
C HIS A 544 -6.32 -2.88 17.56
N ILE A 545 -5.73 -1.88 16.93
CA ILE A 545 -6.28 -1.15 15.79
C ILE A 545 -5.20 -1.08 14.71
N MET A 546 -5.54 -1.38 13.46
CA MET A 546 -4.64 -1.22 12.32
C MET A 546 -5.28 -0.31 11.28
N ILE A 547 -4.58 0.77 10.91
CA ILE A 547 -5.05 1.69 9.88
C ILE A 547 -4.32 1.39 8.57
N LEU A 548 -5.08 0.99 7.55
CA LEU A 548 -4.59 0.63 6.21
C LEU A 548 -5.33 1.47 5.16
N PRO A 549 -4.93 2.73 4.93
CA PRO A 549 -5.55 3.56 3.91
C PRO A 549 -5.34 2.99 2.51
N SER A 550 -6.42 2.92 1.75
CA SER A 550 -6.40 2.38 0.39
C SER A 550 -7.37 3.12 -0.52
N ASP A 551 -7.08 3.09 -1.82
CA ASP A 551 -8.02 3.52 -2.86
C ASP A 551 -9.20 2.53 -3.02
N LEU A 552 -9.05 1.29 -2.51
CA LEU A 552 -10.14 0.35 -2.34
C LEU A 552 -11.22 0.92 -1.42
N ARG A 553 -12.45 0.37 -1.50
CA ARG A 553 -13.58 0.85 -0.71
C ARG A 553 -13.27 0.82 0.79
N TYR A 554 -13.70 1.86 1.50
CA TYR A 554 -13.61 1.93 2.96
C TYR A 554 -14.17 0.66 3.61
N PHE A 555 -13.59 0.26 4.74
CA PHE A 555 -14.14 -0.82 5.56
C PHE A 555 -13.66 -0.72 7.01
N VAL A 556 -14.39 -1.39 7.90
CA VAL A 556 -13.94 -1.65 9.27
C VAL A 556 -14.23 -3.11 9.60
N LYS A 557 -13.20 -3.87 9.98
CA LYS A 557 -13.27 -5.32 10.19
C LYS A 557 -12.50 -5.72 11.44
N ASN A 558 -13.01 -6.72 12.16
CA ASN A 558 -12.28 -7.33 13.28
C ASN A 558 -11.65 -8.65 12.83
N LEU A 559 -10.32 -8.67 12.74
CA LEU A 559 -9.52 -9.79 12.24
C LEU A 559 -8.55 -10.24 13.33
N SER A 560 -8.73 -11.45 13.85
CA SER A 560 -7.91 -11.99 14.95
C SER A 560 -7.83 -11.07 16.18
N GLY A 561 -8.92 -10.33 16.46
CA GLY A 561 -8.98 -9.37 17.56
C GLY A 561 -8.40 -7.99 17.25
N CYS A 562 -7.85 -7.76 16.06
CA CYS A 562 -7.44 -6.45 15.56
C CYS A 562 -8.59 -5.78 14.80
N VAL A 563 -8.92 -4.52 15.13
CA VAL A 563 -9.86 -3.72 14.33
C VAL A 563 -9.09 -3.03 13.21
N VAL A 564 -9.21 -3.57 12.00
CA VAL A 564 -8.58 -3.04 10.79
C VAL A 564 -9.52 -2.04 10.11
N ILE A 565 -8.99 -0.86 9.79
CA ILE A 565 -9.73 0.28 9.26
C ILE A 565 -9.07 0.76 7.97
N ASN A 566 -9.83 0.75 6.88
CA ASN A 566 -9.51 1.55 5.69
C ASN A 566 -10.40 2.81 5.70
N PRO A 567 -9.86 4.00 6.01
CA PRO A 567 -10.61 5.26 5.97
C PRO A 567 -10.83 5.81 4.55
N GLU A 568 -10.27 5.16 3.51
CA GLU A 568 -9.96 5.74 2.20
C GLU A 568 -9.04 6.98 2.29
N ARG A 569 -8.88 7.65 1.14
CA ARG A 569 -8.24 8.94 0.97
C ARG A 569 -9.21 10.06 1.35
N LEU A 570 -8.70 11.17 1.89
CA LEU A 570 -9.51 12.36 2.18
C LEU A 570 -9.96 13.07 0.88
N SER A 571 -9.17 12.97 -0.18
CA SER A 571 -9.48 13.43 -1.53
C SER A 571 -9.30 12.30 -2.54
N LYS A 572 -10.25 12.14 -3.47
CA LYS A 572 -10.18 11.16 -4.57
C LYS A 572 -10.36 11.89 -5.90
N GLY A 573 -9.27 12.14 -6.62
CA GLY A 573 -9.29 12.94 -7.84
C GLY A 573 -9.86 14.34 -7.57
N MET A 574 -11.00 14.66 -8.18
CA MET A 574 -11.67 15.97 -8.08
C MET A 574 -12.75 16.04 -6.98
N VAL A 575 -12.98 14.96 -6.22
CA VAL A 575 -14.06 14.87 -5.22
C VAL A 575 -13.54 14.63 -3.81
N GLY A 576 -14.40 14.91 -2.82
CA GLY A 576 -14.14 14.59 -1.42
C GLY A 576 -14.22 13.09 -1.17
N GLY A 577 -13.29 12.59 -0.37
CA GLY A 577 -13.22 11.21 0.08
C GLY A 577 -13.81 11.05 1.48
N SER A 578 -13.12 10.34 2.35
CA SER A 578 -13.57 10.08 3.73
C SER A 578 -12.43 10.11 4.75
N PHE A 579 -12.82 10.08 6.01
CA PHE A 579 -11.95 9.94 7.17
C PHE A 579 -12.65 9.03 8.20
N ALA A 580 -11.92 8.53 9.19
CA ALA A 580 -12.46 7.70 10.26
C ALA A 580 -12.52 8.45 11.59
N LYS A 581 -13.58 8.17 12.36
CA LYS A 581 -13.77 8.53 13.75
C LYS A 581 -13.71 7.26 14.58
N ILE A 582 -12.86 7.23 15.60
CA ILE A 582 -12.64 6.08 16.46
C ILE A 582 -12.88 6.49 17.91
N GLU A 583 -13.70 5.73 18.62
CA GLU A 583 -13.90 5.83 20.05
C GLU A 583 -13.41 4.55 20.72
N VAL A 584 -12.50 4.69 21.68
CA VAL A 584 -12.09 3.59 22.55
C VAL A 584 -12.65 3.84 23.94
N LYS A 585 -13.57 2.98 24.37
CA LYS A 585 -14.23 3.06 25.67
C LYS A 585 -13.31 2.51 26.77
N PRO A 586 -13.37 3.10 27.99
CA PRO A 586 -12.69 2.56 29.15
C PRO A 586 -13.32 1.22 29.58
N VAL A 587 -12.63 0.51 30.47
CA VAL A 587 -13.17 -0.71 31.09
C VAL A 587 -14.07 -0.34 32.26
N ASP A 588 -15.34 -0.76 32.24
CA ASP A 588 -16.17 -0.74 33.43
C ASP A 588 -15.74 -1.86 34.39
N ASN A 589 -15.72 -1.58 35.70
CA ASN A 589 -15.33 -2.55 36.72
C ASN A 589 -16.14 -3.86 36.55
N ASN A 590 -15.44 -4.94 36.20
CA ASN A 590 -15.88 -6.34 35.95
C ASN A 590 -15.96 -6.80 34.48
N MET A 591 -15.77 -5.93 33.47
CA MET A 591 -15.75 -6.35 32.06
C MET A 591 -14.32 -6.68 31.57
N ILE A 592 -14.18 -7.66 30.68
CA ILE A 592 -12.92 -7.92 29.96
C ILE A 592 -12.85 -6.94 28.79
N TRP A 593 -11.78 -6.14 28.73
CA TRP A 593 -11.54 -5.26 27.60
C TRP A 593 -11.30 -6.10 26.34
N SER A 594 -11.98 -5.74 25.26
CA SER A 594 -11.72 -6.31 23.95
C SER A 594 -12.08 -5.30 22.87
N THR A 595 -11.40 -5.39 21.74
CA THR A 595 -11.64 -4.51 20.59
C THR A 595 -13.06 -4.63 20.04
N SER A 596 -13.67 -5.81 20.10
CA SER A 596 -15.04 -6.04 19.62
C SER A 596 -16.12 -5.33 20.44
N THR A 597 -15.86 -5.04 21.72
CA THR A 597 -16.84 -4.45 22.62
C THR A 597 -16.53 -3.01 23.01
N HIS A 598 -15.26 -2.60 22.93
CA HIS A 598 -14.80 -1.30 23.43
C HIS A 598 -14.28 -0.36 22.34
N VAL A 599 -14.12 -0.83 21.10
CA VAL A 599 -13.73 0.03 19.97
C VAL A 599 -14.95 0.25 19.08
N ASN A 600 -15.33 1.51 18.91
CA ASN A 600 -16.36 1.92 17.96
C ASN A 600 -15.71 2.75 16.85
N VAL A 601 -16.13 2.54 15.61
CA VAL A 601 -15.56 3.24 14.45
C VAL A 601 -16.68 3.70 13.53
N GLN A 602 -16.53 4.89 12.96
CA GLN A 602 -17.32 5.37 11.83
C GLN A 602 -16.38 5.87 10.74
N VAL A 603 -16.62 5.46 9.49
CA VAL A 603 -16.02 6.12 8.33
C VAL A 603 -17.03 7.13 7.80
N VAL A 604 -16.60 8.37 7.62
CA VAL A 604 -17.46 9.53 7.35
C VAL A 604 -16.94 10.27 6.14
N LYS A 605 -17.84 10.65 5.22
CA LYS A 605 -17.50 11.52 4.09
C LYS A 605 -17.15 12.93 4.59
N ILE A 606 -16.04 13.47 4.10
CA ILE A 606 -15.61 14.85 4.43
C ILE A 606 -16.49 15.88 3.74
#